data_AF-A0A7C4IHJ3-F1
#
_entry.id   AF-A0A7C4IHJ3-F1
#
_cell.length_a   1.000
_cell.length_b   1.000
_cell.length_c   1.000
_cell.angle_alpha   90.00
_cell.angle_beta   90.00
_cell.angle_gamma   90.00
#
_symmetry.space_group_name_H-M   'P 1'
#
loop_
_entity.id
_entity.type
_entity.pdbx_description
1 polymer ?
#
loop_
_entity_poly.entity_id
_entity_poly.type
_entity_poly.pdbx_seq_one_letter_code
_entity_poly.pdbx_strand_id
1 'polypeptide(L)'
;MAMQPQVNIRLIVVVGLVTVLALLVLGIAVDAWFRYEQRREIAQYENRPNTALENALLDQRMKINSYRWVDQRAQVAAIPIDEAIKAIIRSGGKLPATRPQEPGR
;
A
#
# COMPACT_ATOMS: atom_id res chain seq x y z
N MET A 1 8.23 -37.12 -63.03
CA MET A 1 9.58 -36.66 -62.66
C MET A 1 9.45 -35.79 -61.43
N ALA A 2 9.88 -36.27 -60.26
CA ALA A 2 9.81 -35.51 -59.02
C ALA A 2 11.00 -34.55 -58.97
N MET A 3 10.75 -33.25 -59.14
CA MET A 3 11.74 -32.21 -58.86
C MET A 3 11.95 -32.15 -57.35
N GLN A 4 13.07 -32.69 -56.86
CA GLN A 4 13.51 -32.50 -55.48
C GLN A 4 13.84 -31.02 -55.30
N PRO A 5 13.08 -30.24 -54.50
CA PRO A 5 13.43 -28.86 -54.24
C PRO A 5 14.77 -28.84 -53.48
N GLN A 6 15.79 -28.20 -54.07
CA GLN A 6 17.05 -27.99 -53.37
C GLN A 6 16.80 -27.03 -52.22
N VAL A 7 16.70 -27.58 -51.01
CA VAL A 7 16.46 -26.81 -49.79
C VAL A 7 17.70 -25.98 -49.48
N ASN A 8 17.57 -24.66 -49.56
CA ASN A 8 18.65 -23.75 -49.20
C ASN A 8 18.73 -23.61 -47.67
N ILE A 9 19.47 -24.53 -47.04
CA ILE A 9 19.67 -24.62 -45.59
C ILE A 9 20.15 -23.28 -45.01
N ARG A 10 21.06 -22.58 -45.73
CA ARG A 10 21.59 -21.28 -45.29
C ARG A 10 20.48 -20.23 -45.16
N LEU A 11 19.56 -20.18 -46.13
CA LEU A 11 18.45 -19.25 -46.11
C LEU A 11 17.50 -19.54 -44.93
N ILE A 12 17.21 -20.81 -44.67
CA ILE A 12 16.34 -21.21 -43.55
C ILE A 12 16.95 -20.80 -42.20
N VAL A 13 18.26 -21.01 -42.02
CA VAL A 13 18.96 -20.64 -40.78
C VAL A 13 18.90 -19.12 -40.56
N VAL A 14 19.14 -18.32 -41.62
CA VAL A 14 19.08 -16.86 -41.52
C VAL A 14 17.68 -16.38 -41.18
N VAL A 15 16.65 -16.90 -41.86
CA VAL A 15 15.25 -16.52 -41.60
C VAL A 15 14.85 -16.91 -40.17
N GLY A 16 15.23 -18.10 -39.71
CA GLY A 16 14.99 -18.54 -38.34
C GLY A 16 15.66 -17.61 -37.32
N LEU A 17 16.92 -17.27 -37.51
CA LEU A 17 17.65 -16.38 -36.61
C LEU A 17 17.02 -14.98 -36.55
N VAL A 18 16.68 -14.41 -37.70
CA VAL A 18 16.01 -13.10 -37.79
C VAL A 18 14.65 -13.13 -37.08
N THR A 19 13.90 -14.23 -37.23
CA THR A 19 12.59 -14.38 -36.60
C THR A 19 12.71 -14.43 -35.08
N VAL A 20 13.68 -15.20 -34.55
CA VAL A 20 13.94 -15.28 -33.11
C VAL A 20 14.36 -13.92 -32.54
N LEU A 21 15.25 -13.21 -33.23
CA LEU A 21 15.68 -11.87 -32.83
C LEU A 21 14.51 -10.87 -32.85
N ALA A 22 13.67 -10.92 -33.88
CA ALA A 22 12.49 -10.06 -33.99
C ALA A 22 11.50 -10.31 -32.83
N LEU A 23 11.24 -11.58 -32.50
CA LEU A 23 10.38 -11.95 -31.37
C LEU A 23 10.96 -11.47 -30.04
N LEU A 24 12.27 -11.58 -29.84
CA LEU A 24 12.93 -11.10 -28.64
C LEU A 24 12.81 -9.58 -28.51
N VAL A 25 13.04 -8.84 -29.59
CA VAL A 25 12.89 -7.37 -29.62
C VAL A 25 11.44 -6.96 -29.34
N LEU A 26 10.46 -7.65 -29.94
CA LEU A 26 9.05 -7.40 -29.68
C LEU A 26 8.67 -7.66 -28.23
N GLY A 27 9.16 -8.76 -27.64
CA GLY A 27 8.93 -9.06 -26.23
C GLY A 27 9.45 -7.96 -25.29
N ILE A 28 10.68 -7.50 -25.53
CA ILE A 28 11.28 -6.39 -24.77
C ILE A 28 10.49 -5.09 -24.98
N ALA A 29 10.07 -4.80 -26.22
CA ALA A 29 9.31 -3.59 -26.53
C ALA A 29 7.96 -3.57 -25.80
N VAL A 30 7.25 -4.70 -25.77
CA VAL A 30 5.97 -4.83 -25.04
C VAL A 30 6.18 -4.70 -23.54
N ASP A 31 7.19 -5.36 -22.96
CA ASP A 31 7.48 -5.24 -21.52
C ASP A 31 7.87 -3.81 -21.14
N ALA A 32 8.71 -3.15 -21.96
CA ALA A 32 9.09 -1.76 -21.77
C ALA A 32 7.89 -0.81 -21.86
N TRP A 33 7.02 -0.99 -22.87
CA TRP A 33 5.80 -0.22 -23.04
C TRP A 33 4.85 -0.39 -21.84
N PHE A 34 4.64 -1.62 -21.42
CA PHE A 34 3.77 -1.93 -20.28
C PHE A 34 4.28 -1.31 -18.99
N ARG A 35 5.59 -1.42 -18.71
CA ARG A 35 6.21 -0.79 -17.54
C ARG A 35 6.16 0.73 -17.60
N TYR A 36 6.26 1.31 -18.79
CA TYR A 36 6.14 2.76 -18.97
C TYR A 36 4.74 3.25 -18.60
N GLU A 37 3.68 2.60 -19.09
CA GLU A 37 2.30 2.95 -18.74
C GLU A 37 1.99 2.68 -17.27
N GLN A 38 2.44 1.55 -16.71
CA GLN A 38 2.29 1.28 -15.28
C GLN A 38 2.92 2.36 -14.41
N ARG A 39 4.15 2.80 -14.73
CA ARG A 39 4.81 3.89 -13.98
C ARG A 39 4.04 5.20 -14.08
N ARG A 40 3.43 5.46 -15.23
CA ARG A 40 2.64 6.67 -15.47
C ARG A 40 1.36 6.69 -14.65
N GLU A 41 0.68 5.55 -14.56
CA GLU A 41 -0.49 5.39 -13.70
C GLU A 41 -0.11 5.45 -12.21
N ILE A 42 0.90 4.68 -11.78
CA ILE A 42 1.34 4.66 -10.38
C ILE A 42 1.79 6.04 -9.91
N ALA A 43 2.55 6.79 -10.72
CA ALA A 43 2.97 8.14 -10.38
C ALA A 43 1.79 9.11 -10.18
N GLN A 44 0.65 8.83 -10.81
CA GLN A 44 -0.58 9.60 -10.63
C GLN A 44 -1.29 9.26 -9.31
N TYR A 45 -1.14 8.03 -8.80
CA TYR A 45 -1.75 7.58 -7.55
C TYR A 45 -0.85 7.77 -6.32
N GLU A 46 0.48 7.64 -6.45
CA GLU A 46 1.44 7.92 -5.36
C GLU A 46 1.32 9.36 -4.83
N ASN A 47 0.99 10.31 -5.70
CA ASN A 47 0.85 11.73 -5.33
C ASN A 47 -0.57 12.12 -4.90
N ARG A 48 -1.52 11.19 -4.83
CA ARG A 48 -2.85 11.47 -4.28
C ARG A 48 -2.87 11.09 -2.80
N PRO A 49 -2.68 12.05 -1.87
CA PRO A 49 -2.89 11.76 -0.46
C PRO A 49 -4.30 11.19 -0.30
N ASN A 50 -4.40 10.04 0.36
CA ASN A 50 -5.69 9.45 0.69
C ASN A 50 -6.30 10.30 1.81
N THR A 51 -6.96 11.39 1.43
CA THR A 51 -7.52 12.37 2.34
C THR A 51 -8.50 11.75 3.34
N ALA A 52 -9.21 10.69 2.96
CA ALA A 52 -10.07 9.95 3.88
C ALA A 52 -9.27 9.23 4.97
N LEU A 53 -8.14 8.61 4.62
CA LEU A 53 -7.25 7.97 5.59
C LEU A 53 -6.54 9.00 6.48
N GLU A 54 -6.05 10.10 5.90
CA GLU A 54 -5.44 11.19 6.66
C GLU A 54 -6.42 11.81 7.65
N ASN A 55 -7.66 12.08 7.22
CA ASN A 55 -8.70 12.58 8.11
C ASN A 55 -9.05 11.57 9.22
N ALA A 56 -9.14 10.28 8.90
CA ALA A 56 -9.38 9.25 9.91
C ALA A 56 -8.23 9.16 10.94
N LEU A 57 -6.98 9.30 10.50
CA LEU A 57 -5.81 9.35 11.37
C LEU A 57 -5.79 10.62 12.24
N LEU A 58 -6.18 11.76 11.68
CA LEU A 58 -6.33 13.02 12.41
C LEU A 58 -7.42 12.90 13.48
N ASP A 59 -8.58 12.35 13.12
CA ASP A 59 -9.68 12.09 14.07
C ASP A 59 -9.25 11.15 15.20
N GLN A 60 -8.50 10.10 14.89
CA GLN A 60 -7.95 9.21 15.89
C GLN A 60 -6.95 9.93 16.82
N ARG A 61 -6.04 10.74 16.27
CA ARG A 61 -5.12 11.54 17.08
C ARG A 61 -5.86 12.53 17.98
N MET A 62 -6.87 13.20 17.45
CA MET A 62 -7.69 14.11 18.25
C MET A 62 -8.40 13.38 19.38
N LYS A 63 -8.92 12.17 19.15
CA LYS A 63 -9.58 11.36 20.20
C LYS A 63 -8.62 10.90 21.30
N ILE A 64 -7.35 10.66 20.99
CA ILE A 64 -6.34 10.20 21.96
C ILE A 64 -5.71 11.38 22.73
N ASN A 65 -5.61 12.56 22.09
CA ASN A 65 -4.90 13.72 22.63
C ASN A 65 -5.82 14.78 23.25
N SER A 66 -7.12 14.54 23.38
CA SER A 66 -8.06 15.50 23.96
C SER A 66 -8.70 14.99 25.23
N TYR A 67 -9.02 15.94 26.12
CA TYR A 67 -9.91 15.68 27.24
C TYR A 67 -11.33 15.52 26.71
N ARG A 68 -11.99 14.41 27.05
CA ARG A 68 -13.39 14.19 26.69
C ARG A 68 -14.10 13.33 27.71
N TRP A 69 -15.41 13.54 27.86
CA TRP A 69 -16.24 12.62 28.62
C TRP A 69 -16.41 11.31 27.83
N VAL A 70 -16.21 10.18 28.51
CA VAL A 70 -16.51 8.84 27.96
C VAL A 70 -17.89 8.41 28.43
N ASP A 71 -18.16 8.58 29.73
CA ASP A 71 -19.47 8.38 30.34
C ASP A 71 -19.69 9.43 31.42
N GLN A 72 -20.62 10.35 31.18
CA GLN A 72 -20.93 11.43 32.12
C GLN A 72 -21.74 10.93 33.33
N ARG A 73 -22.56 9.88 33.16
CA ARG A 73 -23.37 9.30 34.25
C ARG A 73 -22.49 8.52 35.21
N ALA A 74 -21.51 7.79 34.70
CA ALA A 74 -20.51 7.08 35.49
C ALA A 74 -19.32 7.96 35.94
N GLN A 75 -19.33 9.26 35.62
CA GLN A 75 -18.24 10.21 35.90
C GLN A 75 -16.86 9.76 35.37
N VAL A 76 -16.83 9.13 34.20
CA VAL A 76 -15.60 8.67 33.53
C VAL A 76 -15.22 9.63 32.42
N ALA A 77 -14.06 10.27 32.57
CA ALA A 77 -13.44 11.12 31.56
C ALA A 77 -12.17 10.47 30.98
N ALA A 78 -11.97 10.62 29.68
CA ALA A 78 -10.71 10.36 29.02
C ALA A 78 -9.82 11.60 29.13
N ILE A 79 -8.55 11.34 29.42
CA ILE A 79 -7.48 12.33 29.48
C ILE A 79 -6.49 12.07 28.33
N PRO A 80 -5.76 13.08 27.84
CA PRO A 80 -4.71 12.90 26.85
C PRO A 80 -3.70 11.85 27.31
N ILE A 81 -3.18 11.07 26.36
CA ILE A 81 -2.31 9.93 26.68
C ILE A 81 -1.04 10.35 27.47
N ASP A 82 -0.48 11.51 27.17
CA ASP A 82 0.68 12.05 27.89
C ASP A 82 0.38 12.31 29.37
N GLU A 83 -0.83 12.79 29.67
CA GLU A 83 -1.29 13.03 31.04
C GLU A 83 -1.63 11.72 31.73
N ALA A 84 -2.14 10.73 31.01
CA ALA A 84 -2.35 9.38 31.53
C ALA A 84 -1.02 8.73 31.95
N ILE A 85 0.03 8.86 31.13
CA ILE A 85 1.37 8.36 31.46
C ILE A 85 1.89 9.04 32.74
N LYS A 86 1.81 10.37 32.83
CA LYS A 86 2.22 11.12 34.04
C LYS A 86 1.44 10.65 35.27
N ALA A 87 0.14 10.42 35.15
CA ALA A 87 -0.70 9.93 36.24
C ALA A 87 -0.27 8.54 36.72
N ILE A 88 0.03 7.61 35.81
CA ILE A 88 0.49 6.25 36.13
C ILE A 88 1.87 6.27 36.80
N ILE A 89 2.79 7.11 36.33
CA ILE A 89 4.10 7.26 36.96
C ILE A 89 3.94 7.77 38.39
N ARG A 90 3.07 8.78 38.60
CA ARG A 90 2.76 9.32 39.94
C ARG A 90 2.09 8.29 40.85
N SER A 91 1.30 7.35 40.31
CA SER A 91 0.65 6.29 41.08
C SER A 91 1.56 5.09 41.38
N GLY A 92 2.83 5.13 40.97
CA GLY A 92 3.77 4.02 41.14
C GLY A 92 3.43 2.81 40.27
N GLY A 93 2.86 3.04 39.07
CA GLY A 93 2.48 1.98 38.13
C GLY A 93 1.12 1.35 38.41
N LYS A 94 0.36 1.86 39.39
CA LYS A 94 -0.99 1.36 39.70
C LYS A 94 -1.99 1.90 38.68
N LEU A 95 -2.67 1.00 37.99
CA LEU A 95 -3.77 1.34 37.09
C LEU A 95 -4.98 1.86 37.88
N PRO A 96 -5.77 2.79 37.30
CA PRO A 96 -7.00 3.27 37.93
C PRO A 96 -8.01 2.13 38.14
N ALA A 97 -8.75 2.19 39.25
CA ALA A 97 -9.75 1.18 39.60
C ALA A 97 -10.95 1.16 38.64
N THR A 98 -11.23 2.30 38.00
CA THR A 98 -12.25 2.44 36.96
C THR A 98 -11.68 2.08 35.60
N ARG A 99 -12.12 0.95 35.05
CA ARG A 99 -11.86 0.61 33.64
C ARG A 99 -12.97 1.22 32.78
N PRO A 100 -12.64 1.90 31.67
CA PRO A 100 -13.65 2.26 30.69
C PRO A 100 -14.36 0.99 30.23
N GLN A 101 -15.70 1.00 30.20
CA GLN A 101 -16.43 -0.07 29.52
C GLN A 101 -16.04 -0.02 28.05
N GLU A 102 -15.69 -1.17 27.46
CA GLU A 102 -15.47 -1.23 26.01
C GLU A 102 -16.73 -0.71 25.32
N PRO A 103 -16.63 0.28 24.42
CA PRO A 103 -17.76 0.66 23.60
C PRO A 103 -18.16 -0.58 22.80
N GLY A 104 -19.41 -1.02 23.00
CA GLY A 104 -19.93 -2.28 22.47
C GLY A 104 -19.59 -2.52 21.00
N ARG A 105 -19.26 -3.78 20.71
CA ARG A 105 -19.25 -4.33 19.34
C ARG A 105 -20.64 -4.29 18.73
#